data_AF-A0AAW6LJT1-F1
#
_entry.id   AF-A0AAW6LJT1-F1
#
_cell.length_a   1.000
_cell.length_b   1.000
_cell.length_c   1.000
_cell.angle_alpha   90.00
_cell.angle_beta   90.00
_cell.angle_gamma   90.00
#
_symmetry.space_group_name_H-M   'P 1'
#
loop_
_entity.id
_entity.type
_entity.pdbx_description
1 polymer ?
#
loop_
_entity_poly.entity_id
_entity_poly.type
_entity_poly.pdbx_seq_one_letter_code
_entity_poly.pdbx_strand_id
1 'polypeptide(L)'
;MRDTQRSAVYEAETLVRTMFDRADQRGLRSVEVMGSTITLPVERKFGSVESVQAYCDQLLGLNWVRETWTRATIPVSVRSRGGNAAAHYSNDVIAVPDDRDGRWALREFVVLHELAHHLGDPTSDEASHGPEFVDRYTSLVGEIIGPEAAFVLRAMFLAGGVRTD
;
A
#
# COMPACT_ATOMS: atom_id res chain seq x y z
N MET A 1 5.82 3.04 -19.53
CA MET A 1 5.29 1.78 -20.14
C MET A 1 3.76 1.65 -19.97
N ARG A 2 3.08 0.72 -20.68
CA ARG A 2 1.63 0.46 -20.47
C ARG A 2 1.39 -0.31 -19.18
N ASP A 3 0.40 0.14 -18.42
CA ASP A 3 0.03 -0.42 -17.12
C ASP A 3 -0.85 -1.68 -17.24
N THR A 4 -0.28 -2.79 -17.70
CA THR A 4 -1.04 -4.01 -18.05
C THR A 4 -1.47 -4.85 -16.85
N GLN A 5 -0.82 -4.70 -15.69
CA GLN A 5 -1.05 -5.55 -14.52
C GLN A 5 -1.96 -4.90 -13.46
N ARG A 6 -2.35 -3.65 -13.67
CA ARG A 6 -3.15 -2.84 -12.72
C ARG A 6 -4.36 -3.56 -12.15
N SER A 7 -5.16 -4.25 -12.98
CA SER A 7 -6.35 -4.97 -12.50
C SER A 7 -5.96 -6.07 -11.50
N ALA A 8 -4.97 -6.88 -11.86
CA ALA A 8 -4.49 -7.98 -11.03
C ALA A 8 -3.88 -7.49 -9.71
N VAL A 9 -3.17 -6.35 -9.72
CA VAL A 9 -2.65 -5.70 -8.51
C VAL A 9 -3.80 -5.27 -7.58
N TYR A 10 -4.79 -4.55 -8.08
CA TYR A 10 -5.93 -4.13 -7.26
C TYR A 10 -6.80 -5.29 -6.75
N GLU A 11 -6.95 -6.35 -7.55
CA GLU A 11 -7.63 -7.58 -7.13
C GLU A 11 -6.91 -8.25 -5.96
N ALA A 12 -5.59 -8.44 -6.08
CA ALA A 12 -4.76 -9.01 -5.01
C ALA A 12 -4.83 -8.17 -3.73
N GLU A 13 -4.68 -6.84 -3.83
CA GLU A 13 -4.81 -5.95 -2.67
C GLU A 13 -6.19 -6.03 -2.01
N THR A 14 -7.25 -6.14 -2.81
CA THR A 14 -8.61 -6.27 -2.29
C THR A 14 -8.78 -7.57 -1.51
N LEU A 15 -8.19 -8.67 -1.98
CA LEU A 15 -8.17 -9.94 -1.25
C LEU A 15 -7.44 -9.81 0.08
N VAL A 16 -6.23 -9.24 0.10
CA VAL A 16 -5.45 -9.04 1.33
C VAL A 16 -6.21 -8.18 2.34
N ARG A 17 -6.74 -7.03 1.91
CA ARG A 17 -7.57 -6.16 2.77
C ARG A 17 -8.77 -6.90 3.35
N THR A 18 -9.43 -7.72 2.54
CA THR A 18 -10.56 -8.55 2.99
C THR A 18 -10.12 -9.57 4.05
N MET A 19 -8.94 -10.15 3.94
CA MET A 19 -8.40 -11.07 4.95
C MET A 19 -8.16 -10.37 6.28
N PHE A 20 -7.55 -9.17 6.25
CA PHE A 20 -7.33 -8.35 7.46
C PHE A 20 -8.66 -7.92 8.10
N ASP A 21 -9.63 -7.49 7.32
CA ASP A 21 -10.94 -7.08 7.82
C ASP A 21 -11.70 -8.25 8.46
N ARG A 22 -11.61 -9.46 7.89
CA ARG A 22 -12.20 -10.68 8.48
C ARG A 22 -11.48 -11.10 9.76
N ALA A 23 -10.17 -10.94 9.83
CA ALA A 23 -9.38 -11.22 11.03
C ALA A 23 -9.77 -10.30 12.19
N ASP A 24 -9.95 -9.00 11.92
CA ASP A 24 -10.47 -8.02 12.88
C ASP A 24 -11.87 -8.41 13.38
N GLN A 25 -12.80 -8.68 12.45
CA GLN A 25 -14.20 -8.98 12.77
C GLN A 25 -14.38 -10.23 13.62
N ARG A 26 -13.52 -11.24 13.43
CA ARG A 26 -13.60 -12.52 14.14
C ARG A 26 -12.76 -12.56 15.42
N GLY A 27 -11.86 -11.59 15.63
CA GLY A 27 -10.87 -11.64 16.69
C GLY A 27 -9.87 -12.79 16.54
N LEU A 28 -9.72 -13.34 15.33
CA LEU A 28 -8.86 -14.47 15.00
C LEU A 28 -7.94 -14.08 13.84
N ARG A 29 -6.65 -13.89 14.13
CA ARG A 29 -5.67 -13.41 13.14
C ARG A 29 -4.84 -14.51 12.46
N SER A 30 -4.99 -15.77 12.89
CA SER A 30 -4.33 -16.89 12.21
C SER A 30 -5.14 -17.29 10.98
N VAL A 31 -4.49 -17.30 9.82
CA VAL A 31 -5.08 -17.63 8.52
C VAL A 31 -4.19 -18.64 7.78
N GLU A 32 -4.81 -19.45 6.92
CA GLU A 32 -4.08 -20.34 6.02
C GLU A 32 -3.82 -19.64 4.69
N VAL A 33 -2.54 -19.54 4.29
CA VAL A 33 -2.11 -18.94 3.02
C VAL A 33 -1.10 -19.87 2.37
N MET A 34 -1.44 -20.39 1.18
CA MET A 34 -0.58 -21.31 0.43
C MET A 34 -0.06 -22.50 1.26
N GLY A 35 -0.91 -23.05 2.13
CA GLY A 35 -0.58 -24.18 3.01
C GLY A 35 0.26 -23.82 4.24
N SER A 36 0.48 -22.52 4.51
CA SER A 36 1.13 -22.03 5.71
C SER A 36 0.13 -21.35 6.64
N THR A 37 0.24 -21.64 7.95
CA THR A 37 -0.47 -20.91 8.99
C THR A 37 0.27 -19.61 9.30
N ILE A 38 -0.33 -18.47 8.99
CA ILE A 38 0.24 -17.14 9.19
C ILE A 38 -0.59 -16.39 10.22
N THR A 39 0.07 -15.73 11.18
CA THR A 39 -0.62 -14.79 12.08
C THR A 39 -0.52 -13.39 11.49
N LEU A 40 -1.64 -12.83 11.05
CA LEU A 40 -1.65 -11.50 10.44
C LEU A 40 -1.31 -10.43 11.50
N PRO A 41 -0.42 -9.48 11.20
CA PRO A 41 -0.21 -8.30 12.04
C PRO A 41 -1.46 -7.42 12.04
N VAL A 42 -1.54 -6.46 12.95
CA VAL A 42 -2.62 -5.46 12.95
C VAL A 42 -2.27 -4.35 11.97
N GLU A 43 -3.20 -4.01 11.09
CA GLU A 43 -3.05 -2.87 10.19
C GLU A 43 -3.52 -1.59 10.89
N ARG A 44 -2.77 -0.50 10.76
CA ARG A 44 -3.23 0.81 11.23
C ARG A 44 -4.38 1.34 10.36
N LYS A 45 -5.41 1.87 11.03
CA LYS A 45 -6.49 2.66 10.40
C LYS A 45 -6.38 4.11 10.86
N PHE A 46 -6.55 5.04 9.94
CA PHE A 46 -6.37 6.47 10.17
C PHE A 46 -7.71 7.14 10.46
N GLY A 47 -7.70 8.07 11.42
CA GLY A 47 -8.91 8.81 11.80
C GLY A 47 -9.13 10.09 10.99
N SER A 48 -8.08 10.60 10.32
CA SER A 48 -8.13 11.86 9.59
C SER A 48 -7.03 11.99 8.53
N VAL A 49 -7.18 12.94 7.62
CA VAL A 49 -6.17 13.28 6.60
C VAL A 49 -4.86 13.74 7.24
N GLU A 50 -4.94 14.50 8.34
CA GLU A 50 -3.76 14.99 9.07
C GLU A 50 -2.96 13.83 9.67
N SER A 51 -3.64 12.78 10.15
CA SER A 51 -2.97 11.56 10.64
C SER A 51 -2.27 10.78 9.52
N VAL A 52 -2.79 10.85 8.29
CA VAL A 52 -2.13 10.27 7.11
C VAL A 52 -0.92 11.12 6.71
N GLN A 53 -1.02 12.45 6.70
CA GLN A 53 0.11 13.35 6.45
C GLN A 53 1.27 13.08 7.42
N ALA A 54 0.99 13.05 8.72
CA ALA A 54 2.01 12.80 9.74
C ALA A 54 2.67 11.42 9.57
N TYR A 55 1.89 10.41 9.15
CA TYR A 55 2.42 9.09 8.86
C TYR A 55 3.34 9.07 7.63
N CYS A 56 2.96 9.75 6.54
CA CYS A 56 3.82 9.92 5.37
C CYS A 56 5.14 10.62 5.73
N ASP A 57 5.07 11.72 6.48
CA ASP A 57 6.26 12.49 6.89
C ASP A 57 7.23 11.64 7.72
N GLN A 58 6.70 10.83 8.65
CA GLN A 58 7.49 9.91 9.46
C GLN A 58 8.14 8.83 8.62
N LEU A 59 7.39 8.20 7.71
CA LEU A 59 7.88 7.11 6.86
C LEU A 59 8.98 7.61 5.91
N LEU A 60 8.76 8.73 5.22
CA LEU A 60 9.77 9.37 4.36
C LEU A 60 10.98 9.89 5.17
N GLY A 61 10.81 10.04 6.49
CA GLY A 61 11.86 10.37 7.45
C GLY A 61 12.78 9.22 7.85
N LEU A 62 12.38 7.96 7.59
CA LEU A 62 13.15 6.79 7.99
C LEU A 62 14.46 6.69 7.17
N ASN A 63 15.57 6.42 7.86
CA ASN A 63 16.89 6.34 7.22
C ASN A 63 16.91 5.32 6.08
N TRP A 64 16.38 4.12 6.32
CA TRP A 64 16.37 3.06 5.30
C TRP A 64 15.56 3.45 4.06
N VAL A 65 14.45 4.19 4.21
CA VAL A 65 13.64 4.69 3.09
C VAL A 65 14.44 5.71 2.27
N ARG A 66 15.11 6.65 2.93
CA ARG A 66 15.95 7.68 2.28
C ARG A 66 17.19 7.12 1.61
N GLU A 67 17.77 6.08 2.19
CA GLU A 67 18.93 5.37 1.63
C GLU A 67 18.53 4.51 0.43
N THR A 68 17.30 3.97 0.42
CA THR A 68 16.81 3.10 -0.66
C THR A 68 16.26 3.89 -1.85
N TRP A 69 15.52 4.97 -1.60
CA TRP A 69 14.85 5.75 -2.65
C TRP A 69 15.16 7.23 -2.53
N THR A 70 15.90 7.77 -3.50
CA THR A 70 16.26 9.21 -3.59
C THR A 70 15.04 10.13 -3.50
N ARG A 71 13.90 9.68 -4.06
CA ARG A 71 12.64 10.43 -4.10
C ARG A 71 12.05 10.72 -2.72
N ALA A 72 12.44 9.95 -1.69
CA ALA A 72 12.00 10.15 -0.30
C ALA A 72 12.43 11.50 0.31
N THR A 73 13.39 12.19 -0.31
CA THR A 73 13.80 13.55 0.10
C THR A 73 12.79 14.63 -0.29
N ILE A 74 11.87 14.31 -1.21
CA ILE A 74 10.83 15.23 -1.64
C ILE A 74 9.58 14.96 -0.80
N PRO A 75 8.97 15.99 -0.19
CA PRO A 75 7.78 15.79 0.63
C PRO A 75 6.58 15.42 -0.24
N VAL A 76 5.64 14.69 0.37
CA VAL A 76 4.31 14.44 -0.18
C VAL A 76 3.27 15.22 0.62
N SER A 77 2.30 15.83 -0.07
CA SER A 77 1.15 16.48 0.58
C SER A 77 -0.05 15.54 0.56
N VAL A 78 -0.80 15.48 1.64
CA VAL A 78 -2.04 14.69 1.73
C VAL A 78 -3.23 15.64 1.82
N ARG A 79 -4.25 15.38 1.01
CA ARG A 79 -5.49 16.16 1.03
C ARG A 79 -6.72 15.27 0.97
N SER A 80 -7.83 15.80 1.46
CA SER A 80 -9.14 15.19 1.22
C SER A 80 -9.57 15.33 -0.24
N ARG A 81 -10.44 14.42 -0.66
CA ARG A 81 -11.21 14.50 -1.91
C ARG A 81 -12.61 13.98 -1.65
N GLY A 82 -13.59 14.58 -2.32
CA GLY A 82 -14.97 14.07 -2.28
C GLY A 82 -15.14 12.81 -3.14
N GLY A 83 -16.04 11.94 -2.71
CA GLY A 83 -16.48 10.75 -3.43
C GLY A 83 -15.78 9.45 -2.99
N ASN A 84 -16.34 8.32 -3.43
CA ASN A 84 -15.92 6.97 -3.03
C ASN A 84 -14.72 6.40 -3.81
N ALA A 85 -14.18 7.17 -4.76
CA ALA A 85 -13.10 6.69 -5.61
C ALA A 85 -11.80 6.56 -4.80
N ALA A 86 -11.04 5.51 -5.10
CA ALA A 86 -9.84 5.12 -4.36
C ALA A 86 -8.86 6.28 -4.18
N ALA A 87 -8.06 6.20 -3.11
CA ALA A 87 -6.92 7.09 -2.95
C ALA A 87 -6.04 7.07 -4.21
N HIS A 88 -5.34 8.18 -4.44
CA HIS A 88 -4.48 8.29 -5.62
C HIS A 88 -3.39 9.34 -5.39
N TYR A 89 -2.16 8.96 -5.71
CA TYR A 89 -0.99 9.82 -5.81
C TYR A 89 -0.87 10.46 -7.20
N SER A 90 -0.70 11.78 -7.24
CA SER A 90 -0.32 12.51 -8.44
C SER A 90 0.37 13.83 -8.07
N ASN A 91 1.44 14.19 -8.78
CA ASN A 91 2.16 15.46 -8.60
C ASN A 91 2.50 15.78 -7.13
N ASP A 92 3.09 14.82 -6.42
CA ASP A 92 3.46 14.96 -5.00
C ASP A 92 2.27 15.16 -4.05
N VAL A 93 1.08 14.77 -4.48
CA VAL A 93 -0.14 14.84 -3.67
C VAL A 93 -0.82 13.49 -3.59
N ILE A 94 -1.07 13.01 -2.38
CA ILE A 94 -1.96 11.87 -2.11
C ILE A 94 -3.35 12.43 -1.80
N ALA A 95 -4.32 12.13 -2.66
CA ALA A 95 -5.70 12.51 -2.45
C ALA A 95 -6.49 11.34 -1.86
N VAL A 96 -6.97 11.46 -0.62
CA VAL A 96 -7.64 10.38 0.12
C VAL A 96 -9.12 10.72 0.31
N PRO A 97 -10.05 9.78 0.05
CA PRO A 97 -11.46 10.01 0.33
C PRO A 97 -11.72 10.01 1.84
N ASP A 98 -12.37 11.05 2.35
CA ASP A 98 -12.66 11.26 3.78
C ASP A 98 -14.15 11.17 4.11
N ASP A 99 -15.00 10.94 3.10
CA ASP A 99 -16.43 10.72 3.30
C ASP A 99 -16.73 9.35 3.94
N ARG A 100 -17.97 9.18 4.43
CA ARG A 100 -18.39 7.99 5.18
C ARG A 100 -18.15 6.68 4.43
N ASP A 101 -18.35 6.71 3.11
CA ASP A 101 -18.28 5.54 2.24
C ASP A 101 -16.86 5.31 1.73
N GLY A 102 -16.00 6.33 1.76
CA GLY A 102 -14.59 6.32 1.37
C GLY A 102 -13.60 6.04 2.51
N ARG A 103 -14.03 6.05 3.78
CA ARG A 103 -13.17 5.74 4.94
C ARG A 103 -12.43 4.40 4.87
N TRP A 104 -12.85 3.47 4.02
CA TRP A 104 -12.10 2.24 3.76
C TRP A 104 -10.67 2.52 3.26
N ALA A 105 -10.43 3.67 2.63
CA ALA A 105 -9.13 4.08 2.11
C ALA A 105 -8.19 4.65 3.18
N LEU A 106 -8.70 5.01 4.37
CA LEU A 106 -7.92 5.52 5.49
C LEU A 106 -7.25 4.36 6.26
N ARG A 107 -6.40 3.60 5.56
CA ARG A 107 -5.70 2.44 6.12
C ARG A 107 -4.29 2.28 5.55
N GLU A 108 -3.43 1.62 6.31
CA GLU A 108 -1.99 1.56 6.07
C GLU A 108 -1.63 0.98 4.70
N PHE A 109 -2.28 -0.11 4.25
CA PHE A 109 -2.02 -0.68 2.92
C PHE A 109 -2.24 0.33 1.79
N VAL A 110 -3.32 1.12 1.88
CA VAL A 110 -3.66 2.11 0.87
C VAL A 110 -2.63 3.24 0.86
N VAL A 111 -2.24 3.74 2.04
CA VAL A 111 -1.23 4.80 2.11
C VAL A 111 0.13 4.32 1.61
N LEU A 112 0.52 3.08 1.92
CA LEU A 112 1.76 2.48 1.43
C LEU A 112 1.74 2.24 -0.09
N HIS A 113 0.59 1.90 -0.69
CA HIS A 113 0.42 1.85 -2.14
C HIS A 113 0.72 3.22 -2.77
N GLU A 114 0.12 4.29 -2.24
CA GLU A 114 0.33 5.63 -2.77
C GLU A 114 1.76 6.13 -2.57
N LEU A 115 2.38 5.79 -1.44
CA LEU A 115 3.81 6.08 -1.21
C LEU A 115 4.72 5.28 -2.14
N ALA A 116 4.35 4.06 -2.53
CA ALA A 116 5.11 3.30 -3.52
C ALA A 116 5.10 4.00 -4.89
N HIS A 117 3.98 4.62 -5.31
CA HIS A 117 3.97 5.49 -6.49
C HIS A 117 4.86 6.72 -6.30
N HIS A 118 4.75 7.38 -5.14
CA HIS A 118 5.56 8.57 -4.84
C HIS A 118 7.06 8.30 -4.88
N LEU A 119 7.50 7.16 -4.36
CA LEU A 119 8.91 6.78 -4.27
C LEU A 119 9.50 6.29 -5.61
N GLY A 120 8.69 6.22 -6.67
CA GLY A 120 9.13 5.93 -8.02
C GLY A 120 10.03 7.00 -8.61
N ASP A 121 10.93 6.57 -9.49
CA ASP A 121 11.74 7.49 -10.26
C ASP A 121 10.87 8.10 -11.37
N PRO A 122 10.54 9.40 -11.31
CA PRO A 122 9.68 10.04 -12.30
C PRO A 122 10.32 10.12 -13.70
N THR A 123 11.62 9.85 -13.81
CA THR A 123 12.36 9.81 -15.08
C THR A 123 12.42 8.42 -15.71
N SER A 124 12.04 7.39 -14.95
CA SER A 124 11.98 6.02 -15.45
C SER A 124 10.77 5.80 -16.36
N ASP A 125 10.87 4.82 -17.27
CA ASP A 125 9.73 4.38 -18.10
C ASP A 125 8.92 3.26 -17.41
N GLU A 126 9.00 3.15 -16.08
CA GLU A 126 8.32 2.10 -15.31
C GLU A 126 6.79 2.15 -15.57
N ALA A 127 6.16 0.98 -15.61
CA ALA A 127 4.70 0.94 -15.60
C ALA A 127 4.21 1.29 -14.19
N SER A 128 3.12 2.06 -14.07
CA SER A 128 2.60 2.47 -12.76
C SER A 128 2.37 1.30 -11.79
N HIS A 129 1.92 0.14 -12.27
CA HIS A 129 1.84 -1.10 -11.48
C HIS A 129 2.71 -2.21 -12.07
N GLY A 130 3.94 -1.85 -12.50
CA GLY A 130 4.97 -2.76 -12.96
C GLY A 130 5.67 -3.53 -11.82
N PRO A 131 6.59 -4.45 -12.15
CA PRO A 131 7.40 -5.17 -11.16
C PRO A 131 8.10 -4.25 -10.15
N GLU A 132 8.63 -3.11 -10.60
CA GLU A 132 9.34 -2.14 -9.76
C GLU A 132 8.42 -1.53 -8.71
N PHE A 133 7.18 -1.21 -9.08
CA PHE A 133 6.15 -0.77 -8.14
C PHE A 133 5.82 -1.87 -7.12
N VAL A 134 5.64 -3.12 -7.59
CA VAL A 134 5.26 -4.26 -6.75
C VAL A 134 6.35 -4.57 -5.73
N ASP A 135 7.62 -4.56 -6.14
CA ASP A 135 8.73 -4.76 -5.21
C ASP A 135 8.82 -3.64 -4.16
N ARG A 136 8.67 -2.38 -4.60
CA ARG A 136 8.65 -1.23 -3.70
C ARG A 136 7.52 -1.31 -2.67
N TYR A 137 6.30 -1.58 -3.13
CA TYR A 137 5.13 -1.68 -2.28
C TYR A 137 5.25 -2.85 -1.29
N THR A 138 5.68 -4.03 -1.75
CA THR A 138 5.84 -5.19 -0.87
C THR A 138 6.99 -5.02 0.13
N SER A 139 8.06 -4.31 -0.23
CA SER A 139 9.14 -3.95 0.68
C SER A 139 8.66 -2.99 1.78
N LEU A 140 7.93 -1.94 1.41
CA LEU A 140 7.29 -1.02 2.36
C LEU A 140 6.34 -1.76 3.32
N VAL A 141 5.49 -2.65 2.81
CA VAL A 141 4.58 -3.46 3.64
C VAL A 141 5.35 -4.36 4.60
N GLY A 142 6.44 -4.97 4.15
CA GLY A 142 7.26 -5.89 4.96
C GLY A 142 7.92 -5.19 6.14
N GLU A 143 8.52 -4.03 5.89
CA GLU A 143 9.23 -3.26 6.92
C GLU A 143 8.30 -2.51 7.87
N ILE A 144 7.11 -2.08 7.40
CA ILE A 144 6.22 -1.23 8.20
C ILE A 144 5.10 -2.02 8.89
N ILE A 145 4.42 -2.90 8.16
CA ILE A 145 3.30 -3.69 8.70
C ILE A 145 3.81 -5.01 9.27
N GLY A 146 4.74 -5.65 8.57
CA GLY A 146 5.41 -6.87 9.02
C GLY A 146 5.65 -7.86 7.88
N PRO A 147 6.62 -8.79 8.06
CA PRO A 147 6.99 -9.76 7.04
C PRO A 147 5.83 -10.69 6.67
N GLU A 148 4.92 -10.99 7.59
CA GLU A 148 3.71 -11.77 7.33
C GLU A 148 2.75 -11.05 6.36
N ALA A 149 2.59 -9.73 6.52
CA ALA A 149 1.76 -8.93 5.60
C ALA A 149 2.36 -8.92 4.18
N ALA A 150 3.69 -8.76 4.08
CA ALA A 150 4.38 -8.83 2.80
C ALA A 150 4.30 -10.21 2.17
N PHE A 151 4.42 -11.29 2.96
CA PHE A 151 4.26 -12.66 2.48
C PHE A 151 2.88 -12.87 1.87
N VAL A 152 1.82 -12.50 2.59
CA VAL A 152 0.44 -12.66 2.09
C VAL A 152 0.21 -11.81 0.84
N LEU A 153 0.72 -10.58 0.79
CA LEU A 153 0.61 -9.71 -0.37
C LEU A 153 1.34 -10.28 -1.60
N ARG A 154 2.59 -10.72 -1.44
CA ARG A 154 3.36 -11.37 -2.52
C ARG A 154 2.68 -12.65 -3.00
N ALA A 155 2.14 -13.47 -2.08
CA ALA A 155 1.40 -14.68 -2.44
C ALA A 155 0.14 -14.38 -3.28
N MET A 156 -0.61 -13.32 -2.93
CA MET A 156 -1.79 -12.91 -3.70
C MET A 156 -1.42 -12.29 -5.05
N PHE A 157 -0.32 -11.54 -5.14
CA PHE A 157 0.20 -11.05 -6.42
C PHE A 157 0.56 -12.21 -7.36
N LEU A 158 1.35 -13.18 -6.87
CA LEU A 158 1.73 -14.36 -7.66
C LEU A 158 0.50 -15.18 -8.09
N ALA A 159 -0.46 -15.40 -7.19
CA ALA A 159 -1.69 -16.12 -7.51
C ALA A 159 -2.56 -15.38 -8.55
N GLY A 160 -2.52 -14.04 -8.56
CA GLY A 160 -3.20 -13.19 -9.53
C GLY A 160 -2.44 -13.00 -10.85
N GLY A 161 -1.26 -13.61 -11.01
CA GLY A 161 -0.43 -13.49 -12.21
C GLY A 161 0.33 -12.16 -12.32
N VAL A 162 0.51 -11.44 -11.21
CA VAL A 162 1.34 -10.23 -11.16
C VAL A 162 2.82 -10.61 -11.15
N ARG A 163 3.58 -10.06 -12.09
CA ARG A 163 5.05 -10.11 -12.13
C ARG A 163 5.63 -9.25 -11.01
N THR A 164 6.58 -9.81 -10.27
CA THR A 164 7.18 -9.17 -9.10
C THR A 164 8.66 -8.84 -9.27
N ASP A 165 9.24 -9.19 -10.42
CA ASP A 165 10.65 -9.06 -10.82
C ASP A 165 10.77 -8.78 -12.34
#